data_AF-A0A6I3D7S1-F1
#
_entry.id   AF-A0A6I3D7S1-F1
#
_cell.length_a   1.000
_cell.length_b   1.000
_cell.length_c   1.000
_cell.angle_alpha   90.00
_cell.angle_beta   90.00
_cell.angle_gamma   90.00
#
_symmetry.space_group_name_H-M   'P 1'
#
loop_
_entity.id
_entity.type
_entity.pdbx_description
1 polymer ?
#
loop_
_entity_poly.entity_id
_entity_poly.type
_entity_poly.pdbx_seq_one_letter_code
_entity_poly.pdbx_strand_id
1 'polypeptide(L)'
;MRAKTVGFAIADEDRALLEELVAEYGGGNRSEFLRYAMKKIARDRLAERMSTLQQEAREDMGGKIYTPEETQFLIKKILAS
;
A
#
# COMPACT_ATOMS: atom_id res chain seq x y z
N MET A 1 -17.63 -4.22 -19.08
CA MET A 1 -16.29 -3.87 -19.62
C MET A 1 -15.70 -5.09 -20.32
N ARG A 2 -15.23 -4.98 -21.57
CA ARG A 2 -14.53 -6.06 -22.27
C ARG A 2 -13.07 -6.07 -21.81
N ALA A 3 -12.57 -7.21 -21.36
CA ALA A 3 -11.15 -7.34 -21.00
C ALA A 3 -10.27 -7.15 -22.26
N LYS A 4 -9.22 -6.34 -22.15
CA LYS A 4 -8.19 -6.20 -23.19
C LYS A 4 -6.99 -7.03 -22.77
N THR A 5 -6.52 -7.91 -23.66
CA THR A 5 -5.31 -8.69 -23.42
C THR A 5 -4.09 -7.76 -23.43
N VAL A 6 -3.27 -7.87 -22.39
CA VAL A 6 -1.98 -7.19 -22.28
C VAL A 6 -0.92 -8.28 -22.22
N GLY A 7 0.07 -8.24 -23.12
CA GLY A 7 1.23 -9.12 -23.10
C GLY A 7 2.38 -8.47 -22.34
N PHE A 8 3.01 -9.20 -21.43
CA PHE A 8 4.21 -8.77 -20.73
C PHE A 8 5.40 -9.57 -21.24
N ALA A 9 6.54 -8.90 -21.37
CA ALA A 9 7.83 -9.56 -21.49
C ALA A 9 8.32 -9.92 -20.08
N ILE A 10 8.86 -11.13 -19.94
CA ILE A 10 9.49 -11.62 -18.71
C ILE A 10 10.83 -12.27 -19.10
N ALA A 11 11.78 -12.32 -18.18
CA ALA A 11 12.97 -13.12 -18.38
C ALA A 11 12.59 -14.62 -18.43
N ASP A 12 13.36 -15.43 -19.14
CA ASP A 12 13.06 -16.86 -19.25
C ASP A 12 13.17 -17.58 -17.90
N GLU A 13 14.07 -17.12 -17.03
CA GLU A 13 14.22 -17.60 -15.65
C GLU A 13 12.98 -17.36 -14.77
N ASP A 14 12.21 -16.30 -15.04
CA ASP A 14 11.01 -15.95 -14.28
C ASP A 14 9.79 -16.79 -14.70
N ARG A 15 9.85 -17.55 -15.80
CA ARG A 15 8.71 -18.31 -16.33
C ARG A 15 8.16 -19.31 -15.32
N ALA A 16 9.04 -20.10 -14.72
CA ALA A 16 8.64 -21.13 -13.76
C ALA A 16 7.95 -20.52 -12.53
N LEU A 17 8.53 -19.43 -12.01
CA LEU A 17 7.94 -18.67 -10.90
C LEU A 17 6.58 -18.08 -11.28
N LEU A 18 6.44 -17.49 -12.48
CA LEU A 18 5.17 -16.95 -12.94
C LEU A 18 4.11 -18.05 -13.03
N GLU A 19 4.44 -19.23 -13.54
CA GLU A 19 3.50 -20.35 -13.63
C GLU A 19 3.03 -20.83 -12.26
N GLU A 20 3.95 -20.97 -11.30
CA GLU A 20 3.63 -21.30 -9.92
C GLU A 20 2.69 -20.27 -9.28
N LEU A 21 3.04 -18.98 -9.38
CA LEU A 21 2.24 -17.90 -8.80
C LEU A 21 0.86 -17.76 -9.48
N VAL A 22 0.78 -18.01 -10.79
CA VAL A 22 -0.50 -18.02 -11.51
C VAL A 22 -1.37 -19.20 -11.07
N ALA A 23 -0.78 -20.37 -10.83
CA ALA A 23 -1.50 -21.52 -10.30
C ALA A 23 -2.03 -21.24 -8.89
N GLU A 24 -1.17 -20.74 -8.00
CA GLU A 24 -1.49 -20.50 -6.59
C GLU A 24 -2.49 -19.35 -6.39
N TYR A 25 -2.22 -18.18 -6.96
CA TYR A 25 -2.98 -16.96 -6.69
C TYR A 25 -4.00 -16.61 -7.78
N GLY A 26 -3.85 -17.18 -8.98
CA GLY A 26 -4.71 -16.94 -10.13
C GLY A 26 -5.58 -18.14 -10.53
N GLY A 27 -5.48 -19.29 -9.86
CA GLY A 27 -6.19 -20.51 -10.25
C GLY A 27 -5.85 -20.97 -11.67
N GLY A 28 -4.63 -20.73 -12.13
CA GLY A 28 -4.19 -21.01 -13.50
C GLY A 28 -4.51 -19.90 -14.52
N ASN A 29 -5.22 -18.83 -14.11
CA ASN A 29 -5.57 -17.72 -15.00
C ASN A 29 -4.66 -16.51 -14.77
N ARG A 30 -3.83 -16.19 -15.77
CA ARG A 30 -2.91 -15.02 -15.74
C ARG A 30 -3.62 -13.68 -15.52
N SER A 31 -4.85 -13.51 -16.01
CA SER A 31 -5.62 -12.28 -15.80
C SER A 31 -6.13 -12.15 -14.36
N GLU A 32 -6.49 -13.26 -13.72
CA GLU A 32 -6.88 -13.26 -12.30
C GLU A 32 -5.67 -13.05 -11.40
N PHE A 33 -4.56 -13.72 -11.70
CA PHE A 33 -3.28 -13.49 -11.03
C PHE A 33 -2.88 -12.01 -11.10
N LEU A 34 -2.89 -11.41 -12.29
CA LEU A 34 -2.53 -10.00 -12.45
C LEU A 34 -3.48 -9.09 -11.67
N ARG A 35 -4.78 -9.39 -11.66
CA ARG A 35 -5.76 -8.62 -10.87
C ARG A 35 -5.49 -8.72 -9.37
N TYR A 36 -5.13 -9.91 -8.88
CA TYR A 36 -4.73 -10.12 -7.50
C TYR A 36 -3.46 -9.33 -7.17
N ALA A 37 -2.41 -9.50 -7.98
CA ALA A 37 -1.11 -8.85 -7.79
C ALA A 37 -1.24 -7.32 -7.76
N MET A 38 -1.98 -6.72 -8.71
CA MET A 38 -2.24 -5.27 -8.71
C MET A 38 -2.92 -4.79 -7.43
N LYS A 39 -3.93 -5.52 -6.94
CA LYS A 39 -4.63 -5.16 -5.69
C LYS A 39 -3.73 -5.32 -4.47
N LYS A 40 -2.90 -6.35 -4.44
CA LYS A 40 -1.93 -6.59 -3.35
C LYS A 40 -0.91 -5.44 -3.29
N ILE A 41 -0.23 -5.17 -4.40
CA ILE A 41 0.78 -4.09 -4.49
C ILE A 41 0.17 -2.72 -4.14
N ALA A 42 -1.05 -2.43 -4.60
CA ALA A 42 -1.72 -1.17 -4.26
C ALA A 42 -1.98 -1.04 -2.74
N ARG A 43 -2.35 -2.13 -2.06
CA ARG A 43 -2.54 -2.15 -0.60
C ARG A 43 -1.22 -2.02 0.13
N ASP A 44 -0.20 -2.75 -0.32
CA ASP A 44 1.12 -2.73 0.31
C ASP A 44 1.73 -1.32 0.24
N ARG A 45 1.60 -0.64 -0.91
CA ARG A 45 2.02 0.77 -1.07
C ARG A 45 1.25 1.73 -0.15
N LEU A 46 -0.05 1.49 0.05
CA LEU A 46 -0.84 2.29 0.99
C LEU A 46 -0.37 2.07 2.43
N ALA A 47 -0.12 0.81 2.82
CA ALA A 47 0.37 0.47 4.14
C ALA A 47 1.75 1.08 4.41
N GLU A 48 2.67 1.00 3.44
CA GLU A 48 4.00 1.62 3.51
C GLU A 48 3.88 3.13 3.71
N ARG A 49 3.07 3.82 2.89
CA ARG A 49 2.85 5.26 3.03
C ARG A 49 2.29 5.64 4.40
N MET A 50 1.36 4.85 4.93
CA MET A 50 0.79 5.11 6.26
C MET A 50 1.82 4.90 7.36
N SER A 51 2.68 3.89 7.24
CA SER A 51 3.79 3.64 8.16
C SER A 51 4.78 4.81 8.16
N THR A 52 5.17 5.31 6.98
CA THR A 52 6.06 6.47 6.85
C THR A 52 5.46 7.71 7.51
N LEU A 53 4.18 8.03 7.21
CA LEU A 53 3.50 9.19 7.82
C LEU A 53 3.42 9.08 9.35
N GLN A 54 3.19 7.88 9.89
CA GLN A 54 3.18 7.66 11.33
C GLN A 54 4.57 7.86 11.95
N GLN A 55 5.62 7.45 11.25
CA GLN A 55 6.99 7.67 11.71
C GLN A 55 7.35 9.16 11.70
N GLU A 56 7.11 9.86 10.59
CA GLU A 56 7.34 11.31 10.47
C GLU A 56 6.60 12.07 11.57
N ALA A 57 5.32 11.77 11.80
CA ALA A 57 4.55 12.41 12.87
C ALA A 57 5.12 12.14 14.27
N ARG A 58 5.66 10.94 14.54
CA ARG A 58 6.31 10.63 15.82
C ARG A 58 7.61 11.42 16.00
N GLU A 59 8.39 11.57 14.93
CA GLU A 59 9.63 12.34 14.92
C GLU A 59 9.34 13.83 15.15
N ASP A 60 8.38 14.41 14.42
CA ASP A 60 7.96 15.81 14.56
C ASP A 60 7.43 16.13 15.97
N MET A 61 6.70 15.19 16.59
CA MET A 61 6.20 15.35 17.95
C MET A 61 7.29 15.07 19.02
N GLY A 62 8.52 14.74 18.63
CA GLY A 62 9.60 14.39 19.56
C GLY A 62 9.27 13.17 20.44
N GLY A 63 8.46 12.24 19.92
CA GLY A 63 7.94 11.09 20.66
C GLY A 63 6.80 11.40 21.64
N LYS A 64 6.32 12.65 21.69
CA LYS A 64 5.21 13.04 22.57
C LYS A 64 3.87 12.56 21.99
N ILE A 65 3.07 11.91 22.83
CA ILE A 65 1.69 11.56 22.52
C ILE A 65 0.79 12.57 23.24
N TYR A 66 0.00 13.32 22.48
CA TYR A 66 -0.92 14.30 23.04
C TYR A 66 -2.25 13.64 23.39
N THR A 67 -2.84 14.03 24.52
CA THR A 67 -4.23 13.65 24.83
C THR A 67 -5.21 14.46 23.97
N PRO A 68 -6.47 14.02 23.84
CA PRO A 68 -7.50 14.80 23.15
C PRO A 68 -7.65 16.22 23.72
N GLU A 69 -7.54 16.39 25.03
CA GLU A 69 -7.66 17.67 25.72
C GLU A 69 -6.48 18.60 25.40
N GLU A 70 -5.25 18.08 25.44
CA GLU A 70 -4.04 18.83 25.05
C GLU A 70 -4.10 19.25 23.57
N THR A 71 -4.58 18.36 22.71
CA THR A 71 -4.77 18.62 21.29
C THR A 71 -5.77 19.77 21.07
N GLN A 72 -6.93 19.73 21.74
CA GLN A 72 -7.93 20.80 21.66
C GLN A 72 -7.40 22.13 22.19
N PHE A 73 -6.60 22.11 23.26
CA PHE A 73 -5.97 23.31 23.79
C PHE A 73 -5.00 23.94 22.78
N LEU A 74 -4.14 23.14 22.14
CA LEU A 74 -3.21 23.62 21.10
C LEU A 74 -3.95 24.23 19.91
N ILE A 75 -5.00 23.58 19.43
CA ILE A 75 -5.85 24.09 18.33
C ILE A 75 -6.44 25.45 18.70
N LYS A 76 -7.06 25.57 19.90
CA LYS A 76 -7.64 26.84 20.36
C LYS A 76 -6.61 27.94 20.48
N LYS A 77 -5.41 27.62 20.96
CA LYS A 77 -4.30 28.58 21.07
C LYS A 77 -3.90 29.15 19.70
N ILE A 78 -3.77 28.29 18.69
CA ILE A 78 -3.41 28.72 17.33
C ILE A 78 -4.53 29.57 16.70
N LEU A 79 -5.79 29.17 16.85
CA LEU A 79 -6.94 29.92 16.28
C LEU A 79 -7.18 31.29 16.94
N ALA A 80 -6.65 31.50 18.14
CA ALA A 80 -6.72 32.77 18.86
C ALA A 80 -5.50 33.69 18.61
N SER A 81 -4.52 33.23 17.83
CA SER A 81 -3.31 33.96 17.43
C SER A 81 -3.52 34.63 16.08
#